data_AF-A0A5C4SX39-F1
#
_entry.id   AF-A0A5C4SX39-F1
#
_cell.length_a   1.000
_cell.length_b   1.000
_cell.length_c   1.000
_cell.angle_alpha   90.00
_cell.angle_beta   90.00
_cell.angle_gamma   90.00
#
_symmetry.space_group_name_H-M   'P 1'
#
loop_
_entity.id
_entity.type
_entity.pdbx_description
1 polymer ?
#
loop_
_entity_poly.entity_id
_entity_poly.type
_entity_poly.pdbx_seq_one_letter_code
_entity_poly.pdbx_strand_id
1 'polypeptide(L)'
;MYSKLFGYPVQEEEVLFGHLYFMPNGIILDSDGMVGRPIPEWLPVSLKLGTTDIDEAKDNVQELGFKLSYGIDRGPKVSWFLFKDQDGNTLMMCQDH
;
A
#
# COMPACT_ATOMS: atom_id res chain seq x y z
N MET A 1 2.61 2.55 -15.12
CA MET A 1 1.47 3.41 -15.50
C MET A 1 1.27 4.53 -14.47
N TYR A 2 1.11 4.19 -13.19
CA TYR A 2 1.01 5.16 -12.08
C TYR A 2 2.22 6.10 -11.92
N SER A 3 3.44 5.59 -12.12
CA SER A 3 4.66 6.40 -12.07
C SER A 3 4.67 7.56 -13.08
N LYS A 4 4.27 7.31 -14.33
CA LYS A 4 4.08 8.35 -15.35
C LYS A 4 2.95 9.32 -14.99
N LEU A 5 1.87 8.85 -14.36
CA LEU A 5 0.77 9.70 -13.90
C LEU A 5 1.23 10.68 -12.80
N PHE A 6 2.09 10.21 -11.88
CA PHE A 6 2.63 11.02 -10.80
C PHE A 6 3.84 11.88 -11.20
N GLY A 7 4.29 11.80 -12.46
CA GLY A 7 5.46 12.55 -12.94
C GLY A 7 6.81 12.02 -12.43
N TYR A 8 6.83 10.81 -11.86
CA TYR A 8 8.06 10.15 -11.42
C TYR A 8 8.38 9.02 -12.41
N PRO A 9 9.28 9.23 -13.38
CA PRO A 9 9.68 8.14 -14.28
C PRO A 9 10.30 7.00 -13.47
N VAL A 10 9.79 5.78 -13.63
CA VAL A 10 10.40 4.59 -13.01
C VAL A 10 11.78 4.38 -13.60
N GLN A 11 12.78 4.33 -12.74
CA GLN A 11 14.10 3.83 -13.09
C GLN A 11 14.14 2.34 -12.76
N GLU A 12 14.53 1.49 -13.73
CA GLU A 12 14.52 0.03 -13.54
C GLU A 12 15.44 -0.40 -12.39
N GLU A 13 16.50 0.37 -12.14
CA GLU A 13 17.46 0.12 -11.06
C GLU A 13 16.85 0.33 -9.66
N GLU A 14 15.74 1.07 -9.56
CA GLU A 14 15.01 1.35 -8.32
C GLU A 14 13.90 0.31 -8.04
N VAL A 15 13.69 -0.63 -8.96
CA VAL A 15 12.71 -1.71 -8.80
C VAL A 15 13.32 -2.81 -7.93
N LEU A 16 12.94 -2.83 -6.66
CA LEU A 16 13.38 -3.85 -5.71
C LEU A 16 12.57 -5.14 -5.90
N PHE A 17 13.28 -6.28 -5.79
CA PHE A 17 12.73 -7.62 -5.94
C PHE A 17 11.98 -7.85 -7.27
N GLY A 18 12.21 -7.03 -8.29
CA GLY A 18 11.61 -7.14 -9.62
C GLY A 18 10.14 -6.73 -9.75
N HIS A 19 9.49 -6.25 -8.68
CA HIS A 19 8.07 -5.87 -8.69
C HIS A 19 7.69 -4.69 -7.77
N LEU A 20 8.59 -4.25 -6.88
CA LEU A 20 8.31 -3.14 -5.96
C LEU A 20 9.05 -1.87 -6.39
N TYR A 21 8.33 -0.77 -6.52
CA TYR A 21 8.90 0.55 -6.81
C TYR A 21 8.62 1.54 -5.68
N PHE A 22 9.68 2.13 -5.13
CA PHE A 22 9.60 3.05 -3.99
C PHE A 22 9.62 4.50 -4.48
N MET A 23 8.59 5.27 -4.13
CA MET A 23 8.44 6.67 -4.53
C MET A 23 8.87 7.63 -3.41
N PRO A 24 9.30 8.86 -3.76
CA PRO A 24 9.61 9.89 -2.77
C PRO A 24 8.32 10.36 -2.09
N ASN A 25 8.20 10.15 -0.76
CA ASN A 25 7.03 10.36 0.13
C ASN A 25 6.51 9.08 0.82
N GLY A 26 7.19 7.94 0.66
CA GLY A 26 6.82 6.71 1.36
C GLY A 26 5.74 5.89 0.66
N ILE A 27 5.42 6.21 -0.60
CA ILE A 27 4.57 5.39 -1.45
C ILE A 27 5.37 4.20 -2.01
N ILE A 28 4.79 2.99 -1.99
CA ILE A 28 5.33 1.82 -2.70
C ILE A 28 4.29 1.31 -3.70
N LEU A 29 4.69 1.21 -4.97
CA LEU A 29 3.91 0.59 -6.04
C LEU A 29 4.33 -0.88 -6.18
N ASP A 30 3.35 -1.78 -6.16
CA ASP A 30 3.53 -3.20 -6.40
C ASP A 30 2.91 -3.56 -7.75
N SER A 31 3.70 -4.14 -8.66
CA SER A 31 3.22 -4.56 -9.98
C SER A 31 2.48 -5.89 -9.96
N ASP A 32 2.41 -6.57 -8.81
CA ASP A 32 1.84 -7.92 -8.64
C ASP A 32 2.49 -8.98 -9.58
N GLY A 33 3.74 -8.72 -10.00
CA GLY A 33 4.45 -9.54 -10.99
C GLY A 33 4.92 -10.92 -10.49
N MET A 34 4.53 -11.36 -9.29
CA MET A 34 4.99 -12.60 -8.68
C MET A 34 4.19 -13.81 -9.17
N VAL A 35 4.51 -14.27 -10.38
CA VAL A 35 3.91 -15.49 -10.97
C VAL A 35 4.09 -16.69 -10.04
N GLY A 36 2.97 -17.35 -9.69
CA GLY A 36 2.97 -18.63 -8.98
C GLY A 36 2.92 -18.57 -7.45
N ARG A 37 2.79 -17.39 -6.83
CA ARG A 37 2.45 -17.30 -5.41
C ARG A 37 0.93 -17.22 -5.24
N PRO A 38 0.30 -18.13 -4.46
CA PRO A 38 -1.09 -17.94 -4.07
C PRO A 38 -1.17 -16.75 -3.12
N ILE A 39 -1.50 -15.59 -3.68
CA ILE A 39 -1.87 -14.40 -2.92
C ILE A 39 -3.37 -14.57 -2.63
N PRO A 40 -3.82 -14.49 -1.37
CA PRO A 40 -5.25 -14.48 -1.07
C PRO A 40 -5.93 -13.35 -1.87
N GLU A 41 -7.12 -13.57 -2.41
CA GLU A 41 -7.82 -12.56 -3.25
C GLU A 41 -8.00 -11.19 -2.57
N TRP A 42 -7.94 -11.15 -1.24
CA TRP A 42 -8.03 -9.94 -0.43
C TRP A 42 -6.70 -9.18 -0.25
N LEU A 43 -5.56 -9.78 -0.62
CA LEU A 43 -4.20 -9.27 -0.39
C LEU A 43 -3.52 -8.53 -1.56
N PRO A 44 -3.96 -8.52 -2.83
CA PRO A 44 -3.25 -7.74 -3.86
C PRO A 44 -3.38 -6.25 -3.55
N VAL A 45 -2.32 -5.70 -2.92
CA VAL A 45 -2.21 -4.31 -2.50
C VAL A 45 -1.67 -3.51 -3.67
N SER A 46 -2.44 -2.54 -4.14
CA SER A 46 -2.06 -1.63 -5.22
C SER A 46 -1.10 -0.54 -4.74
N LEU A 47 -1.22 -0.15 -3.46
CA LEU A 47 -0.43 0.94 -2.87
C LEU A 47 -0.14 0.67 -1.40
N LYS A 48 1.12 0.78 -0.99
CA LYS A 48 1.49 0.87 0.43
C LYS A 48 1.81 2.32 0.81
N LEU A 49 1.31 2.73 1.96
CA LEU A 49 1.46 4.05 2.57
C LEU A 49 2.08 3.89 3.96
N GLY A 50 3.01 4.76 4.32
CA GLY A 50 3.60 4.82 5.67
C GLY A 50 2.88 5.83 6.57
N THR A 51 2.74 5.49 7.85
CA THR A 51 2.31 6.41 8.91
C THR A 51 3.17 6.23 10.16
N THR A 52 3.27 7.28 10.97
CA THR A 52 3.88 7.24 12.31
C THR A 52 2.89 6.84 13.39
N ASP A 53 1.58 6.95 13.12
CA ASP A 53 0.49 6.57 14.02
C ASP A 53 -0.61 5.86 13.22
N ILE A 54 -0.79 4.57 13.48
CA ILE A 54 -1.73 3.71 12.77
C ILE A 54 -3.18 3.92 13.20
N ASP A 55 -3.42 4.37 14.43
CA ASP A 55 -4.76 4.63 14.93
C ASP A 55 -5.27 5.96 14.37
N GLU A 56 -4.45 7.01 14.45
CA GLU A 56 -4.76 8.32 13.85
C GLU A 56 -4.97 8.18 12.32
N ALA A 57 -4.14 7.40 11.65
CA ALA A 57 -4.29 7.17 10.21
C ALA A 57 -5.61 6.46 9.87
N LYS A 58 -6.02 5.48 10.67
CA LYS A 58 -7.28 4.76 10.47
C LYS A 58 -8.47 5.69 10.66
N ASP A 59 -8.48 6.50 11.71
CA ASP A 59 -9.57 7.43 11.99
C ASP A 59 -9.72 8.45 10.86
N ASN A 60 -8.60 9.04 10.40
CA ASN A 60 -8.60 9.94 9.23
C ASN A 60 -9.16 9.26 7.97
N VAL A 61 -8.77 8.01 7.68
CA VAL A 61 -9.29 7.26 6.52
C VAL A 61 -10.81 7.10 6.60
N GLN A 62 -11.35 6.79 7.79
CA GLN A 62 -12.79 6.63 7.99
C GLN A 62 -13.54 7.97 7.91
N GLU A 63 -12.98 9.05 8.48
CA GLU A 63 -13.55 10.40 8.42
C GLU A 63 -13.63 10.94 6.98
N LEU A 64 -12.65 10.60 6.15
CA LEU A 64 -12.65 10.91 4.71
C LEU A 64 -13.63 10.05 3.89
N GLY A 65 -14.33 9.11 4.52
CA GLY A 65 -15.36 8.28 3.89
C GLY A 65 -14.85 7.05 3.14
N PHE A 66 -13.57 6.70 3.31
CA PHE A 66 -13.04 5.44 2.78
C PHE A 66 -13.57 4.26 3.61
N LYS A 67 -13.74 3.11 2.95
CA LYS A 67 -14.18 1.88 3.62
C LYS A 67 -12.98 1.00 3.93
N LEU A 68 -12.84 0.62 5.19
CA LEU A 68 -11.89 -0.41 5.60
C LEU A 68 -12.33 -1.75 5.01
N SER A 69 -11.41 -2.42 4.31
CA SER A 69 -11.57 -3.80 3.89
C SER A 69 -11.03 -4.76 4.94
N TYR A 70 -10.07 -4.32 5.75
CA TYR A 70 -9.52 -5.05 6.88
C TYR A 70 -9.11 -4.08 7.99
N GLY A 71 -9.39 -4.43 9.25
CA GLY A 71 -9.02 -3.62 10.40
C GLY A 71 -7.51 -3.60 10.66
N ILE A 72 -7.07 -2.91 11.73
CA ILE A 72 -5.66 -2.90 12.11
C ILE A 72 -5.25 -4.29 12.59
N ASP A 73 -4.26 -4.87 11.91
CA ASP A 73 -3.46 -5.98 12.38
C ASP A 73 -2.20 -5.43 13.05
N ARG A 74 -1.93 -5.85 14.29
CA ARG A 74 -0.76 -5.40 15.07
C ARG A 74 0.28 -6.50 15.12
N GLY A 75 1.26 -6.41 14.23
CA GLY A 75 2.41 -7.31 14.20
C GLY A 75 3.55 -6.83 15.10
N PRO A 76 4.55 -7.70 15.36
CA PRO A 76 5.70 -7.39 16.22
C PRO A 76 6.70 -6.39 15.60
N LYS A 77 6.64 -6.14 14.29
CA LYS A 77 7.53 -5.21 13.57
C LYS A 77 6.78 -4.14 12.79
N VAL A 78 5.56 -4.45 12.37
CA VAL A 78 4.73 -3.57 11.57
C VAL A 78 3.28 -3.78 11.97
N SER A 79 2.54 -2.68 12.13
CA SER A 79 1.09 -2.67 12.17
C SER A 79 0.55 -2.22 10.82
N TRP A 80 -0.56 -2.77 10.37
CA TRP A 80 -1.14 -2.39 9.08
C TRP A 80 -2.66 -2.56 9.03
N PHE A 81 -3.32 -1.85 8.12
CA PHE A 81 -4.73 -2.07 7.79
C PHE A 81 -4.97 -1.88 6.28
N LEU A 82 -6.12 -2.36 5.79
CA LEU A 82 -6.50 -2.26 4.38
C LEU A 82 -7.77 -1.44 4.19
N PHE A 83 -7.79 -0.65 3.12
CA PHE A 83 -8.96 0.14 2.72
C PHE A 83 -9.04 0.24 1.20
N LYS A 84 -10.21 0.62 0.69
CA LYS A 84 -10.46 0.76 -0.75
C LYS A 84 -10.70 2.20 -1.16
N ASP A 85 -10.09 2.60 -2.27
CA ASP A 85 -10.45 3.85 -2.95
C ASP A 85 -11.75 3.71 -3.76
N GLN A 86 -12.15 4.80 -4.42
CA GLN A 86 -13.39 4.85 -5.21
C GLN A 86 -13.33 3.99 -6.49
N ASP A 87 -12.12 3.70 -6.98
CA ASP A 87 -11.88 2.87 -8.17
C ASP A 87 -11.80 1.38 -7.80
N GLY A 88 -11.79 1.05 -6.51
CA GLY A 88 -11.78 -0.31 -5.99
C GLY A 88 -10.37 -0.89 -5.78
N ASN A 89 -9.32 -0.07 -5.91
CA ASN A 89 -7.95 -0.47 -5.60
C ASN A 89 -7.82 -0.73 -4.10
N THR A 90 -6.96 -1.68 -3.74
CA THR A 90 -6.67 -2.00 -2.33
C THR A 90 -5.43 -1.22 -1.89
N LEU A 91 -5.58 -0.36 -0.89
CA LEU A 91 -4.50 0.38 -0.28
C LEU A 91 -4.17 -0.22 1.10
N MET A 92 -2.89 -0.21 1.46
CA MET A 92 -2.40 -0.67 2.74
C MET A 92 -1.70 0.49 3.45
N MET A 93 -2.13 0.80 4.67
CA MET A 93 -1.44 1.72 5.55
C MET A 93 -0.58 0.91 6.52
N CYS A 94 0.69 1.30 6.71
CA CYS A 94 1.65 0.61 7.56
C CYS A 94 2.31 1.57 8.56
N GLN A 95 2.54 1.09 9.77
CA GLN A 95 3.40 1.72 10.78
C GLN A 95 4.48 0.73 11.20
N ASP A 96 5.74 1.11 11.06
CA ASP A 96 6.89 0.35 11.57
C ASP A 96 7.09 0.59 13.09
N HIS A 97 7.59 -0.42 13.82
CA HIS A 97 7.89 -0.38 15.26
C HIS A 97 9.39 -0.53 15.56
#